data_AF-A0A2N6Q0C5-F1
#
_entry.id   AF-A0A2N6Q0C5-F1
#
_cell.length_a   1.000
_cell.length_b   1.000
_cell.length_c   1.000
_cell.angle_alpha   90.00
_cell.angle_beta   90.00
_cell.angle_gamma   90.00
#
_symmetry.space_group_name_H-M   'P 1'
#
loop_
_entity.id
_entity.type
_entity.pdbx_description
1 polymer ?
#
loop_
_entity_poly.entity_id
_entity_poly.type
_entity_poly.pdbx_seq_one_letter_code
_entity_poly.pdbx_strand_id
1 'polypeptide(L)'
;MGVELEVPLDDEEIDGFAVVESISIMYLAAEALLRLYFAHVEPEPCPPLKLSSLTSFAKFKQMAGDLLTSPPRNELLREVFRGRLDAPAEVSAEAWTEDADVLRFLLTRAAALLAREANVYNSTKHGLAVQPRKSGLRLGSEEDPNGVIIDHHGPSIRFLSKGPSAEEGVQQWRETIQFAFPSINLAVASAFADEIDAIHAVAKARLTGEQGSVTIRQRALIDHLRAVPFASNYTGLLSLGMHRDFGVRIGR
;
A
#
# COMPACT_ATOMS: atom_id res chain seq x y z
N MET A 1 -3.31 -47.44 3.16
CA MET A 1 -4.50 -46.58 3.28
C MET A 1 -4.04 -45.25 3.83
N GLY A 2 -3.78 -44.29 2.95
CA GLY A 2 -3.45 -42.92 3.35
C GLY A 2 -4.75 -42.23 3.75
N VAL A 3 -4.84 -41.80 5.00
CA VAL A 3 -5.91 -40.92 5.43
C VAL A 3 -5.42 -39.50 5.14
N GLU A 4 -5.71 -39.00 3.93
CA GLU A 4 -5.78 -37.56 3.73
C GLU A 4 -7.04 -37.08 4.46
N LEU A 5 -6.86 -36.68 5.72
CA LEU A 5 -7.81 -35.80 6.39
C LEU A 5 -7.61 -34.42 5.77
N GLU A 6 -8.26 -34.16 4.64
CA GLU A 6 -8.62 -32.77 4.28
C GLU A 6 -9.59 -32.31 5.36
N VAL A 7 -9.05 -31.68 6.41
CA VAL A 7 -9.87 -30.90 7.33
C VAL A 7 -10.35 -29.72 6.49
N PRO A 8 -11.66 -29.60 6.20
CA PRO A 8 -12.15 -28.45 5.47
C PRO A 8 -11.85 -27.21 6.31
N LEU A 9 -11.10 -26.26 5.74
CA LEU A 9 -10.85 -24.97 6.36
C LEU A 9 -12.21 -24.32 6.67
N ASP A 10 -12.34 -23.76 7.86
CA ASP A 10 -13.56 -23.04 8.21
C ASP A 10 -13.64 -21.70 7.44
N ASP A 11 -14.85 -21.18 7.23
CA ASP A 11 -15.05 -19.94 6.48
C ASP A 11 -14.32 -18.73 7.12
N GLU A 12 -14.07 -18.77 8.44
CA GLU A 12 -13.38 -17.71 9.18
C GLU A 12 -11.86 -17.73 8.95
N GLU A 13 -11.27 -18.93 8.83
CA GLU A 13 -9.90 -19.18 8.43
C GLU A 13 -9.70 -18.71 6.99
N ILE A 14 -10.59 -19.06 6.06
CA ILE A 14 -10.54 -18.63 4.66
C ILE A 14 -10.60 -17.10 4.55
N ASP A 15 -11.57 -16.47 5.24
CA ASP A 15 -11.69 -15.01 5.31
C ASP A 15 -10.41 -14.38 5.88
N GLY A 16 -9.83 -15.01 6.91
CA GLY A 16 -8.61 -14.57 7.53
C GLY A 16 -7.38 -14.64 6.62
N PHE A 17 -7.24 -15.73 5.87
CA PHE A 17 -6.21 -15.87 4.84
C PHE A 17 -6.37 -14.80 3.76
N ALA A 18 -7.57 -14.58 3.25
CA ALA A 18 -7.84 -13.57 2.23
C ALA A 18 -7.46 -12.15 2.70
N VAL A 19 -7.69 -11.83 3.97
CA VAL A 19 -7.28 -10.54 4.56
C VAL A 19 -5.75 -10.39 4.56
N VAL A 20 -5.04 -11.36 5.12
CA VAL A 20 -3.57 -11.37 5.23
C VAL A 20 -2.92 -11.33 3.86
N GLU A 21 -3.44 -12.12 2.92
CA GLU A 21 -2.95 -12.21 1.56
C GLU A 21 -3.19 -10.91 0.78
N SER A 22 -4.38 -10.30 0.91
CA SER A 22 -4.69 -9.02 0.24
C SER A 22 -3.70 -7.91 0.66
N ILE A 23 -3.32 -7.87 1.93
CA ILE A 23 -2.31 -6.93 2.44
C ILE A 23 -0.95 -7.25 1.82
N SER A 24 -0.52 -8.51 1.89
CA SER A 24 0.76 -8.95 1.33
C SER A 24 0.90 -8.60 -0.15
N ILE A 25 -0.12 -8.90 -0.97
CA ILE A 25 -0.16 -8.62 -2.40
C ILE A 25 -0.06 -7.10 -2.65
N MET A 26 -0.83 -6.28 -1.93
CA MET A 26 -0.78 -4.83 -2.07
C MET A 26 0.61 -4.27 -1.79
N TYR A 27 1.27 -4.73 -0.72
CA TYR A 27 2.63 -4.29 -0.37
C TYR A 27 3.68 -4.76 -1.38
N LEU A 28 3.59 -6.00 -1.85
CA LEU A 28 4.48 -6.54 -2.87
C LEU A 28 4.35 -5.76 -4.19
N ALA A 29 3.12 -5.46 -4.62
CA ALA A 29 2.87 -4.66 -5.81
C ALA A 29 3.39 -3.22 -5.65
N ALA A 30 3.20 -2.59 -4.48
CA ALA A 30 3.75 -1.27 -4.17
C ALA A 30 5.29 -1.27 -4.23
N GLU A 31 5.94 -2.29 -3.63
CA GLU A 31 7.39 -2.46 -3.65
C GLU A 31 7.92 -2.66 -5.07
N ALA A 32 7.29 -3.54 -5.85
CA ALA A 32 7.67 -3.80 -7.24
C ALA A 32 7.56 -2.53 -8.11
N LEU A 33 6.44 -1.81 -8.00
CA LEU A 33 6.20 -0.55 -8.70
C LEU A 33 7.30 0.48 -8.39
N LEU A 34 7.60 0.71 -7.11
CA LEU A 34 8.60 1.69 -6.71
C LEU A 34 10.01 1.30 -7.16
N ARG A 35 10.37 0.02 -7.04
CA ARG A 35 11.67 -0.46 -7.50
C ARG A 35 11.82 -0.25 -9.01
N LEU A 36 10.79 -0.56 -9.80
CA LEU A 36 10.79 -0.34 -11.25
C LEU A 36 10.83 1.15 -11.59
N TYR A 37 10.06 1.99 -10.90
CA TYR A 37 10.10 3.44 -11.08
C TYR A 37 11.53 3.99 -10.85
N PHE A 38 12.16 3.66 -9.73
CA PHE A 38 13.52 4.13 -9.43
C PHE A 38 14.57 3.59 -10.40
N ALA A 39 14.35 2.41 -10.99
CA ALA A 39 15.22 1.86 -12.02
C ALA A 39 15.15 2.66 -13.33
N HIS A 40 14.03 3.32 -13.63
CA HIS A 40 13.78 3.99 -14.91
C HIS A 40 13.74 5.53 -14.83
N VAL A 41 13.85 6.11 -13.63
CA VAL A 41 13.85 7.57 -13.43
C VAL A 41 15.14 8.24 -13.92
N GLU A 42 16.26 7.51 -13.90
CA GLU A 42 17.53 7.96 -14.45
C GLU A 42 17.80 7.22 -15.77
N PRO A 43 18.35 7.90 -16.78
CA PRO A 43 18.70 7.29 -18.06
C PRO A 43 19.91 6.38 -17.86
N GLU A 44 19.65 5.12 -17.49
CA GLU A 44 20.68 4.09 -17.35
C GLU A 44 20.60 3.08 -18.50
N PRO A 45 21.74 2.61 -19.05
CA PRO A 45 21.75 1.63 -20.14
C PRO A 45 21.14 0.28 -19.75
N CYS A 46 21.11 -0.06 -18.46
CA CYS A 46 20.59 -1.34 -17.96
C CYS A 46 19.79 -1.16 -16.66
N PRO A 47 18.50 -0.76 -16.75
CA PRO A 47 17.61 -0.63 -15.58
C PRO A 47 17.55 -1.86 -14.66
N PRO A 48 17.59 -3.12 -15.16
CA PRO A 48 17.64 -4.30 -14.29
C PRO A 48 18.85 -4.35 -13.35
N LEU A 49 20.00 -3.80 -13.79
CA LEU A 49 21.18 -3.73 -12.93
C LEU A 49 20.96 -2.77 -11.76
N LYS A 50 20.31 -1.63 -12.01
CA LYS A 50 19.90 -0.67 -10.97
C LYS A 50 18.89 -1.28 -10.00
N LEU A 51 17.94 -2.08 -10.51
CA LEU A 51 17.01 -2.83 -9.66
C LEU A 51 17.76 -3.78 -8.71
N SER A 52 18.79 -4.46 -9.21
CA SER A 52 19.58 -5.42 -8.44
C SER A 52 20.50 -4.76 -7.40
N SER A 53 20.87 -3.49 -7.59
CA SER A 53 21.73 -2.76 -6.66
C SER A 53 20.97 -2.22 -5.43
N LEU A 54 19.63 -2.19 -5.47
CA LEU A 54 18.76 -1.81 -4.35
C LEU A 54 18.60 -2.96 -3.33
N THR A 55 19.72 -3.36 -2.71
CA THR A 55 19.76 -4.45 -1.71
C THR A 55 19.47 -3.98 -0.29
N SER A 56 19.67 -2.69 0.01
CA SER A 56 19.44 -2.12 1.33
C SER A 56 18.00 -1.64 1.48
N PHE A 57 17.20 -2.36 2.26
CA PHE A 57 15.82 -1.96 2.57
C PHE A 57 15.74 -0.59 3.25
N ALA A 58 16.71 -0.25 4.11
CA ALA A 58 16.75 1.06 4.77
C ALA A 58 16.91 2.21 3.76
N LYS A 59 17.80 2.07 2.78
CA LYS A 59 17.96 3.05 1.70
C LYS A 59 16.71 3.13 0.83
N PHE A 60 16.15 1.98 0.47
CA PHE A 60 14.92 1.93 -0.33
C PHE A 60 13.73 2.59 0.40
N LYS A 61 13.59 2.36 1.71
CA LYS A 61 12.59 3.02 2.55
C LYS A 61 12.81 4.53 2.62
N GLN A 62 14.06 5.00 2.69
CA GLN A 62 14.40 6.41 2.63
C GLN A 62 13.98 7.03 1.29
N MET A 63 14.33 6.40 0.17
CA MET A 63 13.92 6.86 -1.17
C MET A 63 12.40 6.94 -1.31
N ALA A 64 11.66 5.95 -0.79
CA ALA A 64 10.20 6.02 -0.73
C ALA A 64 9.71 7.19 0.15
N GLY A 65 10.37 7.44 1.28
CA GLY A 65 10.09 8.61 2.12
C GLY A 65 10.31 9.95 1.41
N ASP A 66 11.37 10.05 0.61
CA ASP A 66 11.70 11.25 -0.15
C ASP A 66 10.64 11.58 -1.21
N LEU A 67 9.99 10.56 -1.81
CA LEU A 67 8.85 10.79 -2.72
C LEU A 67 7.64 11.42 -2.02
N LEU A 68 7.52 11.27 -0.70
CA LEU A 68 6.43 11.89 0.06
C LEU A 68 6.71 13.34 0.41
N THR A 69 7.98 13.71 0.57
CA THR A 69 8.40 15.09 0.88
C THR A 69 8.61 15.91 -0.38
N SER A 70 9.10 15.27 -1.45
CA SER A 70 9.37 15.86 -2.76
C SER A 70 8.77 14.99 -3.87
N PRO A 71 7.44 15.09 -4.12
CA PRO A 71 6.79 14.31 -5.17
C PRO A 71 7.36 14.62 -6.57
N PRO A 72 7.44 13.62 -7.46
CA PRO A 72 7.96 13.83 -8.81
C PRO A 72 7.04 14.72 -9.64
N ARG A 73 7.65 15.44 -10.57
CA ARG A 73 6.92 16.27 -11.54
C ARG A 73 6.16 15.40 -12.55
N ASN A 74 5.07 15.93 -13.09
CA ASN A 74 4.22 15.22 -14.04
C ASN A 74 4.96 14.82 -15.32
N GLU A 75 5.92 15.62 -15.77
CA GLU A 75 6.72 15.32 -16.96
C GLU A 75 7.54 14.04 -16.76
N LEU A 76 8.18 13.90 -15.60
CA LEU A 76 8.98 12.72 -15.26
C LEU A 76 8.10 11.48 -15.13
N LEU A 77 6.92 11.61 -14.52
CA LEU A 77 5.95 10.53 -14.44
C LEU A 77 5.52 10.06 -15.84
N ARG A 78 5.18 10.98 -16.73
CA ARG A 78 4.80 10.65 -18.11
C ARG A 78 5.94 10.01 -18.89
N GLU A 79 7.15 10.51 -18.72
CA GLU A 79 8.33 9.92 -19.35
C GLU A 79 8.56 8.48 -18.90
N VAL A 80 8.44 8.18 -17.61
CA VAL A 80 8.66 6.82 -17.08
C VAL A 80 7.50 5.88 -17.41
N PHE A 81 6.25 6.31 -17.17
CA PHE A 81 5.07 5.44 -17.24
C PHE A 81 4.40 5.39 -18.61
N ARG A 82 4.61 6.39 -19.47
CA ARG A 82 3.99 6.47 -20.80
C ARG A 82 5.01 6.56 -21.93
N GLY A 83 6.28 6.80 -21.60
CA GLY A 83 7.36 6.88 -22.59
C GLY A 83 7.35 8.14 -23.44
N ARG A 84 6.47 9.11 -23.13
CA ARG A 84 6.25 10.34 -23.92
C ARG A 84 5.77 11.48 -23.05
N LEU A 85 6.06 12.72 -23.46
CA LEU A 85 5.64 13.93 -22.75
C LEU A 85 4.30 14.47 -23.27
N ASP A 86 4.13 14.43 -24.59
CA ASP A 86 2.96 14.97 -25.27
C ASP A 86 1.82 13.95 -25.32
N ALA A 87 0.60 14.46 -25.23
CA ALA A 87 -0.61 13.66 -25.33
C ALA A 87 -0.68 12.93 -26.70
N PRO A 88 -1.07 11.65 -26.73
CA PRO A 88 -1.47 10.98 -27.97
C PRO A 88 -2.62 11.74 -28.66
N ALA A 89 -2.72 11.65 -29.99
CA ALA A 89 -3.76 12.35 -30.76
C ALA A 89 -5.18 11.90 -30.38
N GLU A 90 -5.30 10.67 -29.88
CA GLU A 90 -6.54 10.01 -29.48
C GLU A 90 -6.97 10.38 -28.05
N VAL A 91 -6.13 11.09 -27.29
CA VAL A 91 -6.35 11.39 -25.86
C VAL A 91 -6.51 12.90 -25.69
N SER A 92 -7.58 13.33 -25.02
CA SER A 92 -7.79 14.75 -24.72
C SER A 92 -6.72 15.30 -23.77
N ALA A 93 -6.43 16.60 -23.87
CA ALA A 93 -5.47 17.26 -22.97
C ALA A 93 -5.90 17.17 -21.48
N GLU A 94 -7.20 17.14 -21.23
CA GLU A 94 -7.78 16.94 -19.90
C GLU A 94 -7.47 15.53 -19.38
N ALA A 95 -7.81 14.48 -20.14
CA ALA A 95 -7.53 13.10 -19.76
C ALA A 95 -6.02 12.85 -19.58
N TRP A 96 -5.18 13.48 -20.39
CA TRP A 96 -3.73 13.40 -20.25
C TRP A 96 -3.20 14.06 -18.98
N THR A 97 -3.87 15.13 -18.53
CA THR A 97 -3.55 15.81 -17.27
C THR A 97 -4.00 15.00 -16.08
N GLU A 98 -5.21 14.44 -16.14
CA GLU A 98 -5.72 13.54 -15.11
C GLU A 98 -4.85 12.30 -14.92
N ASP A 99 -4.39 11.68 -16.01
CA ASP A 99 -3.53 10.50 -15.95
C ASP A 99 -2.25 10.77 -15.15
N ALA A 100 -1.60 11.91 -15.37
CA ALA A 100 -0.41 12.29 -14.60
C ALA A 100 -0.72 12.49 -13.10
N ASP A 101 -1.90 13.03 -12.77
CA ASP A 101 -2.34 13.14 -11.37
C ASP A 101 -2.63 11.78 -10.74
N VAL A 102 -3.19 10.84 -11.50
CA VAL A 102 -3.42 9.46 -11.07
C VAL A 102 -2.09 8.76 -10.82
N LEU A 103 -1.14 8.88 -11.74
CA LEU A 103 0.21 8.34 -11.58
C LEU A 103 0.89 8.86 -10.32
N ARG A 104 0.81 10.18 -10.08
CA ARG A 104 1.35 10.80 -8.87
C ARG A 104 0.68 10.25 -7.63
N PHE A 105 -0.66 10.14 -7.63
CA PHE A 105 -1.41 9.57 -6.52
C PHE A 105 -1.00 8.12 -6.21
N LEU A 106 -0.93 7.26 -7.22
CA LEU A 106 -0.55 5.85 -7.06
C LEU A 106 0.88 5.72 -6.53
N LEU A 107 1.82 6.49 -7.08
CA LEU A 107 3.22 6.45 -6.65
C LEU A 107 3.38 6.95 -5.20
N THR A 108 2.72 8.06 -4.84
CA THR A 108 2.71 8.56 -3.47
C THR A 108 2.03 7.56 -2.52
N ARG A 109 0.99 6.85 -2.97
CA ARG A 109 0.34 5.80 -2.16
C ARG A 109 1.29 4.62 -1.93
N ALA A 110 1.97 4.12 -2.96
CA ALA A 110 2.96 3.07 -2.83
C ALA A 110 4.09 3.49 -1.86
N ALA A 111 4.57 4.73 -1.99
CA ALA A 111 5.57 5.30 -1.10
C ALA A 111 5.09 5.37 0.36
N ALA A 112 3.84 5.77 0.60
CA ALA A 112 3.27 5.83 1.94
C ALA A 112 3.18 4.45 2.60
N LEU A 113 2.75 3.43 1.84
CA LEU A 113 2.68 2.05 2.32
C LEU A 113 4.05 1.59 2.86
N LEU A 114 5.13 1.82 2.11
CA LEU A 114 6.47 1.34 2.49
C LEU A 114 7.18 2.24 3.51
N ALA A 115 6.99 3.56 3.44
CA ALA A 115 7.69 4.48 4.35
C ALA A 115 7.01 4.55 5.73
N ARG A 116 5.67 4.56 5.77
CA ARG A 116 4.89 4.83 6.98
C ARG A 116 4.21 3.58 7.56
N GLU A 117 3.77 2.67 6.71
CA GLU A 117 2.93 1.53 7.13
C GLU A 117 3.69 0.19 7.17
N ALA A 118 5.02 0.17 6.97
CA ALA A 118 5.83 -1.05 6.90
C ALA A 118 5.70 -2.02 8.10
N ASN A 119 5.31 -1.53 9.28
CA ASN A 119 5.10 -2.39 10.46
C ASN A 119 4.00 -3.43 10.21
N VAL A 120 2.98 -3.08 9.43
CA VAL A 120 1.87 -3.94 9.06
C VAL A 120 2.39 -5.13 8.26
N TYR A 121 3.08 -4.81 7.17
CA TYR A 121 3.67 -5.80 6.28
C TYR A 121 4.74 -6.66 6.96
N ASN A 122 5.59 -6.07 7.80
CA ASN A 122 6.57 -6.84 8.58
C ASN A 122 5.88 -7.82 9.53
N SER A 123 4.76 -7.42 10.15
CA SER A 123 3.99 -8.30 11.02
C SER A 123 3.35 -9.45 10.24
N THR A 124 2.78 -9.15 9.06
CA THR A 124 2.22 -10.14 8.14
C THR A 124 3.28 -11.14 7.66
N LYS A 125 4.47 -10.65 7.28
CA LYS A 125 5.59 -11.48 6.78
C LYS A 125 6.22 -12.38 7.83
N HIS A 126 6.40 -11.87 9.04
CA HIS A 126 7.14 -12.58 10.09
C HIS A 126 6.23 -13.42 11.00
N GLY A 127 4.94 -13.53 10.67
CA GLY A 127 3.97 -14.35 11.41
C GLY A 127 3.77 -13.92 12.87
N LEU A 128 4.37 -12.80 13.27
CA LEU A 128 4.35 -12.30 14.64
C LEU A 128 3.01 -11.60 14.87
N ALA A 129 2.07 -12.40 15.37
CA ALA A 129 0.80 -11.98 15.96
C ALA A 129 -0.28 -11.46 15.01
N VAL A 130 -0.23 -11.72 13.70
CA VAL A 130 -1.36 -11.42 12.79
C VAL A 130 -2.47 -12.43 12.99
N GLN A 131 -3.41 -12.09 13.88
CA GLN A 131 -4.69 -12.80 14.00
C GLN A 131 -5.73 -12.04 13.19
N PRO A 132 -6.15 -12.55 12.01
CA PRO A 132 -7.32 -12.03 11.35
C PRO A 132 -8.52 -12.23 12.27
N ARG A 133 -9.26 -11.16 12.54
CA ARG A 133 -10.51 -11.21 13.32
C ARG A 133 -11.50 -10.18 12.80
N LYS A 134 -12.79 -10.45 13.01
CA LYS A 134 -13.82 -9.43 12.93
C LYS A 134 -13.71 -8.57 14.20
N SER A 135 -13.26 -7.32 14.05
CA SER A 135 -13.21 -6.37 15.16
C SER A 135 -14.34 -5.35 15.02
N GLY A 136 -14.75 -4.78 16.15
CA GLY A 136 -15.67 -3.65 16.20
C GLY A 136 -14.99 -2.45 16.84
N LEU A 137 -15.17 -1.26 16.28
CA LEU A 137 -14.85 0.02 16.90
C LEU A 137 -16.15 0.78 17.10
N ARG A 138 -16.46 1.11 18.36
CA ARG A 138 -17.48 2.08 18.71
C ARG A 138 -16.84 3.27 19.39
N LEU A 139 -17.08 4.46 18.86
CA LEU A 139 -16.64 5.72 19.46
C LEU A 139 -17.87 6.61 19.66
N GLY A 140 -18.19 6.91 20.91
CA GLY A 140 -19.37 7.68 21.28
C GLY A 140 -19.65 7.67 22.77
N SER A 141 -20.65 8.43 23.20
CA SER A 141 -21.21 8.31 24.55
C SER A 141 -22.28 7.22 24.56
N GLU A 142 -22.15 6.22 25.43
CA GLU A 142 -23.19 5.19 25.60
C GLU A 142 -24.50 5.77 26.17
N GLU A 143 -24.46 6.97 26.75
CA GLU A 143 -25.60 7.63 27.41
C GLU A 143 -26.50 8.44 26.46
N ASP A 144 -26.06 8.70 25.21
CA ASP A 144 -26.84 9.46 24.23
C ASP A 144 -27.17 8.58 23.00
N PRO A 145 -28.46 8.35 22.66
CA PRO A 145 -28.87 7.61 21.47
C PRO A 145 -28.36 8.19 20.14
N ASN A 146 -28.03 9.49 20.10
CA ASN A 146 -27.37 10.17 18.98
C ASN A 146 -25.86 10.36 19.20
N GLY A 147 -25.32 9.81 20.30
CA GLY A 147 -23.95 9.98 20.75
C GLY A 147 -22.96 8.99 20.16
N VAL A 148 -23.41 8.00 19.38
CA VAL A 148 -22.52 7.10 18.63
C VAL A 148 -22.05 7.82 17.38
N ILE A 149 -20.81 8.34 17.43
CA ILE A 149 -20.20 9.11 16.35
C ILE A 149 -19.61 8.17 15.29
N ILE A 150 -19.10 7.00 15.71
CA ILE A 150 -18.52 5.98 14.83
C ILE A 150 -18.91 4.59 15.34
N ASP A 151 -19.54 3.77 14.49
CA ASP A 151 -19.75 2.33 14.72
C ASP A 151 -19.24 1.57 13.48
N HIS A 152 -18.12 0.86 13.62
CA HIS A 152 -17.51 0.12 12.53
C HIS A 152 -17.23 -1.32 12.92
N HIS A 153 -17.67 -2.24 12.08
CA HIS A 153 -17.35 -3.66 12.18
C HIS A 153 -16.72 -4.13 10.87
N GLY A 154 -15.65 -4.89 10.96
CA GLY A 154 -14.99 -5.37 9.76
C GLY A 154 -13.81 -6.30 10.00
N PRO A 155 -13.26 -6.86 8.90
CA PRO A 155 -12.03 -7.61 8.95
C PRO A 155 -10.89 -6.75 9.49
N SER A 156 -10.07 -7.34 10.36
CA SER A 156 -8.95 -6.64 10.97
C SER A 156 -7.80 -7.61 11.23
N ILE A 157 -6.61 -7.05 11.29
CA ILE A 157 -5.42 -7.74 11.79
C ILE A 157 -5.01 -7.11 13.11
N ARG A 158 -4.45 -7.91 14.00
CA ARG A 158 -3.76 -7.43 15.20
C ARG A 158 -2.28 -7.66 15.02
N PHE A 159 -1.44 -6.84 15.63
CA PHE A 159 0.00 -7.10 15.69
C PHE A 159 0.64 -6.32 16.83
N LEU A 160 1.82 -6.78 17.26
CA LEU A 160 2.61 -6.09 18.28
C LEU A 160 3.62 -5.16 17.62
N SER A 161 3.65 -3.91 18.08
CA SER A 161 4.64 -2.92 17.66
C SER A 161 5.30 -2.27 18.88
N LYS A 162 6.51 -1.72 18.68
CA LYS A 162 7.16 -0.86 19.67
C LYS A 162 6.89 0.59 19.31
N GLY A 163 6.53 1.40 20.29
CA GLY A 163 6.36 2.84 20.14
C GLY A 163 7.03 3.62 21.28
N PRO A 164 7.24 4.93 21.10
CA PRO A 164 7.77 5.79 22.15
C PRO A 164 6.80 5.80 23.34
N SER A 165 7.32 5.64 24.55
CA SER A 165 6.56 5.79 25.79
C SER A 165 6.48 7.27 26.21
N ALA A 166 5.69 7.56 27.25
CA ALA A 166 5.66 8.89 27.87
C ALA A 166 6.99 9.26 28.57
N GLU A 167 7.80 8.26 28.92
CA GLU A 167 9.17 8.46 29.40
C GLU A 167 10.13 8.60 28.21
N GLU A 168 10.93 9.66 28.25
CA GLU A 168 11.90 9.97 27.20
C GLU A 168 12.94 8.84 27.07
N GLY A 169 13.14 8.36 25.84
CA GLY A 169 14.08 7.27 25.54
C GLY A 169 13.58 5.86 25.84
N VAL A 170 12.39 5.69 26.44
CA VAL A 170 11.81 4.37 26.71
C VAL A 170 10.86 3.96 25.59
N GLN A 171 11.03 2.73 25.10
CA GLN A 171 10.16 2.10 24.11
C GLN A 171 9.18 1.17 24.82
N GLN A 172 7.89 1.27 24.49
CA GLN A 172 6.86 0.39 25.03
C GLN A 172 6.23 -0.48 23.94
N TRP A 173 5.88 -1.71 24.31
CA TRP A 173 5.11 -2.60 23.44
C TRP A 173 3.64 -2.18 23.41
N ARG A 174 3.07 -2.19 22.22
CA ARG A 174 1.67 -1.86 21.95
C ARG A 174 1.06 -2.93 21.06
N GLU A 175 -0.14 -3.38 21.40
CA GLU A 175 -0.98 -4.09 20.44
C GLU A 175 -1.65 -3.07 19.53
N THR A 176 -1.56 -3.29 18.22
CA THR A 176 -2.19 -2.46 17.20
C THR A 176 -3.24 -3.29 16.48
N ILE A 177 -4.50 -2.85 16.53
CA ILE A 177 -5.58 -3.40 15.71
C ILE A 177 -5.69 -2.54 14.46
N GLN A 178 -5.65 -3.14 13.28
CA GLN A 178 -5.82 -2.46 12.00
C GLN A 178 -6.90 -3.12 11.18
N PHE A 179 -7.93 -2.34 10.83
CA PHE A 179 -8.95 -2.76 9.90
C PHE A 179 -8.37 -2.94 8.49
N ALA A 180 -8.85 -3.96 7.80
CA ALA A 180 -8.41 -4.31 6.46
C ALA A 180 -9.60 -4.39 5.52
N PHE A 181 -9.38 -3.97 4.28
CA PHE A 181 -10.40 -3.97 3.24
C PHE A 181 -9.90 -4.75 2.03
N PRO A 182 -10.10 -6.08 2.00
CA PRO A 182 -9.47 -6.95 1.00
C PRO A 182 -9.77 -6.53 -0.44
N SER A 183 -11.02 -6.18 -0.74
CA SER A 183 -11.42 -5.73 -2.08
C SER A 183 -10.66 -4.48 -2.54
N ILE A 184 -10.37 -3.55 -1.62
CA ILE A 184 -9.65 -2.31 -1.91
C ILE A 184 -8.17 -2.59 -2.02
N ASN A 185 -7.61 -3.40 -1.13
CA ASN A 185 -6.23 -3.82 -1.21
C ASN A 185 -5.94 -4.46 -2.58
N LEU A 186 -6.84 -5.33 -3.05
CA LEU A 186 -6.77 -5.94 -4.37
C LEU A 186 -6.96 -4.93 -5.51
N ALA A 187 -7.90 -3.99 -5.39
CA ALA A 187 -8.09 -2.94 -6.38
C ALA A 187 -6.85 -2.02 -6.52
N VAL A 188 -6.24 -1.65 -5.39
CA VAL A 188 -4.99 -0.89 -5.34
C VAL A 188 -3.83 -1.72 -5.91
N ALA A 189 -3.73 -3.00 -5.56
CA ALA A 189 -2.72 -3.90 -6.10
C ALA A 189 -2.85 -4.05 -7.63
N SER A 190 -4.07 -4.19 -8.15
CA SER A 190 -4.35 -4.21 -9.59
C SER A 190 -3.92 -2.91 -10.24
N ALA A 191 -4.21 -1.76 -9.61
CA ALA A 191 -3.76 -0.47 -10.13
C ALA A 191 -2.23 -0.35 -10.16
N PHE A 192 -1.52 -0.92 -9.18
CA PHE A 192 -0.06 -0.99 -9.24
C PHE A 192 0.43 -1.94 -10.33
N ALA A 193 -0.23 -3.09 -10.51
CA ALA A 193 0.11 -4.07 -11.54
C ALA A 193 0.01 -3.47 -12.95
N ASP A 194 -1.07 -2.76 -13.29
CA ASP A 194 -1.15 -2.19 -14.65
C ASP A 194 -0.08 -1.10 -14.88
N GLU A 195 0.36 -0.39 -13.83
CA GLU A 195 1.46 0.58 -13.96
C GLU A 195 2.85 -0.08 -14.01
N ILE A 196 3.01 -1.26 -13.41
CA ILE A 196 4.20 -2.11 -13.60
C ILE A 196 4.28 -2.54 -15.07
N ASP A 197 3.16 -3.01 -15.62
CA ASP A 197 3.07 -3.41 -17.02
C ASP A 197 3.32 -2.22 -17.96
N ALA A 198 2.85 -1.02 -17.59
CA ALA A 198 3.12 0.21 -18.32
C ALA A 198 4.63 0.53 -18.40
N ILE A 199 5.35 0.47 -17.27
CA ILE A 199 6.80 0.67 -17.25
C ILE A 199 7.50 -0.38 -18.12
N HIS A 200 7.10 -1.65 -18.02
CA HIS A 200 7.66 -2.71 -18.86
C HIS A 200 7.41 -2.48 -20.36
N ALA A 201 6.20 -2.07 -20.74
CA ALA A 201 5.86 -1.77 -22.13
C ALA A 201 6.72 -0.62 -22.68
N VAL A 202 6.89 0.45 -21.91
CA VAL A 202 7.75 1.59 -22.25
C VAL A 202 9.22 1.16 -22.37
N ALA A 203 9.72 0.38 -21.42
CA ALA A 203 11.08 -0.12 -21.43
C ALA A 203 11.34 -1.04 -22.65
N LYS A 204 10.40 -1.96 -22.94
CA LYS A 204 10.47 -2.84 -24.11
C LYS A 204 10.50 -2.03 -25.41
N ALA A 205 9.62 -1.04 -25.54
CA ALA A 205 9.57 -0.19 -26.73
C ALA A 205 10.87 0.59 -26.93
N ARG A 206 11.48 1.12 -25.86
CA ARG A 206 12.79 1.80 -25.92
C ARG A 206 13.93 0.88 -26.35
N LEU A 207 13.94 -0.36 -25.88
CA LEU A 207 15.02 -1.31 -26.13
C LEU A 207 14.92 -1.99 -27.50
N THR A 208 13.70 -2.32 -27.93
CA THR A 208 13.46 -3.16 -29.13
C THR A 208 12.91 -2.37 -30.31
N GLY A 209 12.38 -1.17 -30.09
CA GLY A 209 11.64 -0.40 -31.10
C GLY A 209 10.23 -0.93 -31.37
N GLU A 210 9.79 -1.99 -30.70
CA GLU A 210 8.42 -2.51 -30.85
C GLU A 210 7.39 -1.56 -30.23
N GLN A 211 6.26 -1.38 -30.90
CA GLN A 211 5.15 -0.59 -30.35
C GLN A 211 4.46 -1.37 -29.22
N GLY A 212 4.27 -0.71 -28.08
CA GLY A 212 3.48 -1.19 -26.96
C GLY A 212 2.21 -0.37 -26.76
N SER A 213 1.23 -0.92 -26.04
CA SER A 213 0.04 -0.21 -25.61
C SER A 213 0.14 0.12 -24.12
N VAL A 214 -0.24 1.34 -23.75
CA VAL A 214 -0.30 1.79 -22.36
C VAL A 214 -1.68 2.35 -22.09
N THR A 215 -2.29 1.95 -20.97
CA THR A 215 -3.63 2.41 -20.60
C THR A 215 -3.55 3.78 -19.94
N ILE A 216 -4.42 4.70 -20.36
CA ILE A 216 -4.59 6.01 -19.73
C ILE A 216 -5.66 5.90 -18.65
N ARG A 217 -5.35 6.40 -17.45
CA ARG A 217 -6.28 6.38 -16.33
C ARG A 217 -6.99 7.72 -16.16
N GLN A 218 -8.25 7.64 -15.76
CA GLN A 218 -9.08 8.79 -15.43
C GLN A 218 -9.16 9.01 -13.92
N ARG A 219 -9.49 10.24 -13.54
CA ARG A 219 -9.61 10.65 -12.14
C ARG A 219 -10.62 9.84 -11.31
N ALA A 220 -11.63 9.25 -11.96
CA ALA A 220 -12.61 8.37 -11.32
C ALA A 220 -11.97 7.25 -10.47
N LEU A 221 -10.78 6.77 -10.83
CA LEU A 221 -10.05 5.80 -10.01
C LEU A 221 -9.62 6.39 -8.65
N ILE A 222 -9.10 7.62 -8.64
CA ILE A 222 -8.72 8.31 -7.40
C ILE A 222 -9.95 8.50 -6.53
N ASP A 223 -11.05 8.94 -7.14
CA ASP A 223 -12.29 9.20 -6.41
C ASP A 223 -12.85 7.92 -5.80
N HIS A 224 -12.84 6.80 -6.55
CA HIS A 224 -13.23 5.50 -6.04
C HIS A 224 -12.34 5.04 -4.87
N LEU A 225 -11.01 5.17 -4.99
CA LEU A 225 -10.07 4.79 -3.94
C LEU A 225 -10.14 5.70 -2.71
N ARG A 226 -10.58 6.96 -2.86
CA ARG A 226 -10.78 7.92 -1.76
C ARG A 226 -12.16 7.84 -1.11
N ALA A 227 -13.19 7.45 -1.85
CA ALA A 227 -14.58 7.41 -1.38
C ALA A 227 -14.89 6.24 -0.45
N VAL A 228 -13.95 5.31 -0.28
CA VAL A 228 -14.09 4.23 0.69
C VAL A 228 -14.15 4.84 2.10
N PRO A 229 -15.16 4.49 2.91
CA PRO A 229 -15.47 5.20 4.14
C PRO A 229 -14.44 4.92 5.23
N PHE A 230 -13.47 5.82 5.37
CA PHE A 230 -13.04 6.37 6.64
C PHE A 230 -12.57 7.81 6.42
N ALA A 231 -13.48 8.75 6.66
CA ALA A 231 -13.17 10.14 6.90
C ALA A 231 -12.20 10.24 8.09
N SER A 232 -10.92 10.41 7.79
CA SER A 232 -10.05 11.15 8.66
C SER A 232 -9.07 11.93 7.79
N ASN A 233 -8.99 13.23 8.04
CA ASN A 233 -7.93 14.07 7.49
C ASN A 233 -6.54 13.70 8.07
N TYR A 234 -6.39 12.52 8.68
CA TYR A 234 -5.11 11.93 9.04
C TYR A 234 -4.61 11.09 7.87
N THR A 235 -3.80 11.74 7.03
CA THR A 235 -2.63 11.16 6.37
C THR A 235 -2.62 9.62 6.23
N GLY A 236 -3.25 9.14 5.15
CA GLY A 236 -2.80 7.94 4.47
C GLY A 236 -2.91 6.62 5.22
N LEU A 237 -4.02 6.35 5.91
CA LEU A 237 -4.27 5.05 6.51
C LEU A 237 -5.62 4.51 6.01
N LEU A 238 -5.61 3.40 5.26
CA LEU A 238 -6.77 2.49 5.16
C LEU A 238 -6.95 1.70 6.47
N SER A 239 -6.64 2.33 7.61
CA SER A 239 -6.16 1.64 8.81
C SER A 239 -6.44 2.50 10.04
N LEU A 240 -7.53 2.20 10.73
CA LEU A 240 -7.71 2.72 12.08
C LEU A 240 -6.93 1.83 13.04
N GLY A 241 -5.78 2.34 13.48
CA GLY A 241 -4.91 1.73 14.47
C GLY A 241 -5.46 1.97 15.88
N MET A 242 -6.03 0.97 16.54
CA MET A 242 -6.26 1.04 17.99
C MET A 242 -5.01 0.57 18.71
N HIS A 243 -4.43 1.42 19.56
CA HIS A 243 -3.30 1.03 20.39
C HIS A 243 -3.79 0.62 21.78
N ARG A 244 -3.43 -0.59 22.22
CA ARG A 244 -3.51 -0.99 23.62
C ARG A 244 -2.10 -1.05 24.18
N ASP A 245 -1.82 -0.17 25.14
CA ASP A 245 -0.57 -0.17 25.90
C ASP A 245 -0.59 -1.32 26.91
N PHE A 246 0.44 -2.16 26.90
CA PHE A 246 0.64 -3.19 27.91
C PHE A 246 1.99 -2.97 28.59
N GLY A 247 1.96 -2.65 29.89
CA GLY A 247 3.16 -2.59 30.72
C GLY A 247 3.62 -3.99 31.07
N VAL A 248 4.65 -4.51 30.40
CA VAL A 248 5.28 -5.77 30.78
C VAL A 248 6.37 -5.47 31.80
N ARG A 249 6.09 -5.68 33.10
CA ARG A 249 7.14 -5.76 34.12
C ARG A 249 7.83 -7.13 33.98
N ILE A 250 8.99 -7.15 33.34
CA ILE A 250 9.87 -8.32 33.37
C ILE A 250 10.62 -8.25 34.71
N GLY A 251 10.18 -9.07 35.67
CA GLY A 251 10.93 -9.31 36.91
C GLY A 251 12.27 -9.98 36.59
N ARG A 252 13.33 -9.55 37.28
CA ARG A 252 14.59 -10.28 37.30
C ARG A 252 14.45 -11.58 38.09
#